data_AF-A0A1F9R428-F1
#
_entry.id   AF-A0A1F9R428-F1
#
_cell.length_a   1.000
_cell.length_b   1.000
_cell.length_c   1.000
_cell.angle_alpha   90.00
_cell.angle_beta   90.00
_cell.angle_gamma   90.00
#
_symmetry.space_group_name_H-M   'P 1'
#
loop_
_entity.id
_entity.type
_entity.pdbx_description
1 polymer ?
#
loop_
_entity_poly.entity_id
_entity_poly.type
_entity_poly.pdbx_seq_one_letter_code
_entity_poly.pdbx_strand_id
1 'polypeptide(L)' 'MTIRPLGQGLWELKRLFEGVQYRIFFCVERGCAWLLHAIEKKSAKTPIDDMRLARKRMRGI' A
#
# COMPACT_ATOMS: atom_id res chain seq x y z
N MET A 1 12.60 6.25 3.05
CA MET A 1 11.43 5.81 2.26
C MET A 1 11.81 4.52 1.54
N THR A 2 10.97 3.49 1.55
CA THR A 2 11.29 2.19 0.92
C THR A 2 10.08 1.62 0.21
N ILE A 3 10.28 0.97 -0.94
CA ILE A 3 9.24 0.29 -1.71
C ILE A 3 9.52 -1.21 -1.70
N ARG A 4 8.50 -2.05 -1.54
CA ARG A 4 8.64 -3.50 -1.72
C ARG A 4 7.44 -4.12 -2.45
N PRO A 5 7.65 -5.19 -3.23
CA PRO A 5 6.55 -5.94 -3.84
C PRO A 5 5.79 -6.74 -2.78
N LEU A 6 4.47 -6.87 -2.96
CA LEU A 6 3.57 -7.74 -2.18
C LEU A 6 2.95 -8.87 -3.03
N GLY A 7 3.43 -9.03 -4.27
CA GLY A 7 2.95 -10.00 -5.24
C GLY A 7 1.70 -9.54 -5.99
N GLN A 8 1.44 -10.18 -7.14
CA GLN A 8 0.27 -9.92 -8.00
C GLN A 8 0.12 -8.45 -8.40
N GLY A 9 1.24 -7.77 -8.71
CA GLY A 9 1.21 -6.35 -9.13
C GLY A 9 0.95 -5.34 -8.01
N LEU A 10 0.78 -5.78 -6.76
CA LEU A 10 0.61 -4.90 -5.60
C LEU A 10 1.97 -4.54 -4.97
N TRP A 11 2.12 -3.28 -4.59
CA TRP A 11 3.31 -2.70 -3.98
C TRP A 11 3.01 -2.03 -2.65
N GLU A 12 3.97 -2.03 -1.73
CA GLU A 12 3.92 -1.27 -0.48
C GLU A 12 5.03 -0.22 -0.47
N LEU A 13 4.64 1.04 -0.32
CA LEU A 13 5.52 2.16 -0.01
C LEU A 13 5.47 2.43 1.50
N LYS A 14 6.63 2.34 2.16
CA LYS A 14 6.80 2.70 3.57
C LYS A 14 7.46 4.08 3.67
N ARG A 15 6.83 4.98 4.40
CA ARG A 15 7.29 6.35 4.61
C ARG A 15 7.20 6.71 6.09
N LEU A 16 8.31 7.16 6.68
CA LEU A 16 8.27 7.88 7.95
C LEU A 16 8.10 9.35 7.63
N PHE A 17 7.07 9.99 8.20
CA PHE A 17 6.78 11.41 8.00
C PHE A 17 6.31 12.00 9.32
N GLU A 18 6.98 13.05 9.80
CA GLU A 18 6.67 13.72 11.08
C GLU A 18 6.55 12.76 12.27
N GLY A 19 7.45 11.77 12.35
CA GLY A 19 7.45 10.76 13.43
C GLY A 19 6.40 9.66 13.26
N VAL A 20 5.55 9.73 12.23
CA VAL A 20 4.48 8.79 11.97
C VAL A 20 4.84 7.87 10.79
N GLN A 21 4.72 6.55 11.00
CA GLN A 21 5.04 5.57 9.97
C GLN A 21 3.81 5.24 9.11
N TYR A 22 3.83 5.66 7.86
CA TYR A 22 2.80 5.38 6.86
C TYR A 22 3.15 4.18 5.98
N ARG A 23 2.10 3.49 5.54
CA ARG A 23 2.15 2.46 4.50
C ARG A 23 1.13 2.79 3.44
N ILE A 24 1.58 2.88 2.20
CA ILE A 24 0.76 3.17 1.04
C ILE A 24 0.82 1.96 0.12
N PHE A 25 -0.33 1.35 -0.13
CA PHE A 25 -0.51 0.25 -1.06
C PHE A 25 -0.88 0.82 -2.43
N PHE A 26 -0.16 0.42 -3.46
CA PHE A 26 -0.37 0.92 -4.81
C PHE A 26 -0.09 -0.15 -5.87
N CYS A 27 -0.58 0.06 -7.08
CA CYS A 27 -0.18 -0.70 -8.27
C CYS A 27 0.28 0.26 -9.37
N VAL A 28 0.94 -0.28 -10.40
CA VAL A 28 1.29 0.47 -11.60
C VAL A 28 0.58 -0.19 -12.77
N GLU A 29 -0.29 0.56 -13.45
CA GLU A 29 -1.09 0.08 -14.57
C GLU A 29 -1.21 1.21 -15.60
N ARG A 30 -1.02 0.89 -16.88
CA ARG A 30 -1.02 1.87 -18.00
C ARG A 30 -0.09 3.07 -17.80
N GLY A 31 1.09 2.85 -17.19
CA GLY A 31 2.06 3.92 -16.90
C GLY A 31 1.68 4.84 -15.73
N CYS A 32 0.57 4.58 -15.05
CA CYS A 32 0.10 5.35 -13.90
C CYS A 32 0.30 4.56 -12.60
N ALA A 33 0.75 5.25 -11.55
CA ALA A 33 0.77 4.71 -10.19
C ALA A 33 -0.58 4.99 -9.51
N TRP A 34 -1.32 3.94 -9.19
CA TRP A 34 -2.63 4.04 -8.56
C TRP A 34 -2.51 3.83 -7.06
N LEU A 35 -2.76 4.87 -6.27
CA LEU A 35 -2.73 4.79 -4.81
C LEU A 35 -4.03 4.15 -4.29
N LEU A 36 -3.96 2.88 -3.94
CA LEU A 36 -5.13 2.07 -3.62
C LEU A 36 -5.60 2.28 -2.19
N HIS A 37 -4.66 2.38 -1.24
CA HIS A 37 -4.98 2.50 0.18
C HIS A 37 -3.77 3.00 0.96
N ALA A 38 -3.96 3.86 1.94
CA ALA A 38 -2.92 4.31 2.85
C ALA A 38 -3.36 4.13 4.29
N ILE A 39 -2.42 3.75 5.15
CA ILE A 39 -2.65 3.62 6.59
C ILE A 39 -1.52 4.28 7.37
N GLU A 40 -1.90 4.87 8.49
CA GLU A 40 -0.98 5.18 9.58
C GLU A 40 -0.75 3.90 10.39
N LYS A 41 0.51 3.52 10.59
CA LYS A 41 0.84 2.35 11.39
C LYS A 41 0.69 2.69 12.88
N LYS A 42 -0.54 2.52 13.40
CA LYS A 42 -0.84 2.63 14.84
C LYS A 42 -0.63 1.30 15.62
N SER A 43 -0.55 0.16 14.93
CA SER A 43 -0.35 -1.18 15.54
C SER A 43 0.72 -1.99 14.79
N ALA A 44 1.38 -2.91 15.49
CA ALA A 44 2.48 -3.72 14.97
C ALA A 44 2.07 -4.63 13.79
N LYS A 45 0.81 -5.09 13.75
CA LYS A 45 0.28 -5.96 12.70
C LYS A 45 0.01 -5.14 11.44
N THR A 46 0.62 -5.55 10.32
CA THR A 46 0.21 -5.06 9.01
C THR A 46 -1.08 -5.78 8.66
N PRO A 47 -2.23 -5.09 8.58
CA PRO A 47 -3.51 -5.77 8.61
C PRO A 47 -3.70 -6.51 7.29
N ILE A 48 -3.86 -7.83 7.39
CA ILE A 48 -4.25 -8.67 6.26
C ILE A 48 -5.48 -8.07 5.58
N ASP A 49 -6.35 -7.41 6.34
CA ASP A 49 -7.56 -6.76 5.87
C ASP A 49 -7.28 -5.50 5.02
N ASP A 50 -6.31 -4.66 5.39
CA ASP A 50 -5.91 -3.49 4.57
C ASP A 50 -5.29 -3.95 3.25
N MET A 51 -4.49 -5.02 3.28
CA MET A 51 -3.92 -5.61 2.07
C MET A 51 -5.01 -6.24 1.20
N ARG A 52 -6.00 -6.92 1.79
CA ARG A 52 -7.17 -7.45 1.08
C ARG A 52 -8.00 -6.32 0.47
N LEU A 53 -8.19 -5.22 1.18
CA LEU A 53 -8.90 -4.04 0.69
C LEU A 53 -8.17 -3.39 -0.49
N ALA A 54 -6.84 -3.24 -0.39
CA ALA A 54 -6.02 -2.75 -1.49
C ALA A 54 -6.17 -3.65 -2.74
N ARG A 55 -6.10 -4.97 -2.59
CA ARG A 55 -6.34 -5.92 -3.70
C ARG A 55 -7.75 -5.81 -4.26
N LYS A 56 -8.77 -5.62 -3.42
CA LYS A 56 -10.15 -5.42 -3.87
C LYS A 56 -10.28 -4.18 -4.74
N ARG A 57 -9.62 -3.06 -4.37
CA ARG A 57 -9.59 -1.82 -5.14
C ARG A 57 -8.81 -1.96 -6.45
N MET A 58 -7.72 -2.72 -6.44
CA MET A 58 -6.88 -2.95 -7.62
C MET A 58 -7.62 -3.66 -8.76
N ARG A 59 -8.61 -4.52 -8.46
CA ARG A 59 -9.36 -5.25 -9.50
C ARG A 59 -10.17 -4.38 -10.46
N GLY A 60 -10.42 -3.12 -10.12
CA GLY A 60 -11.17 -2.17 -10.94
C GLY A 60 -10.28 -1.23 -11.77
N ILE A 61 -8.97 -1.47 -11.79
CA ILE A 61 -7.95 -0.67 -12.49
C ILE A 61 -7.42 -1.50 -13.64
#